data_AF-A0A539E2W6-F1
#
_entry.id   AF-A0A539E2W6-F1
#
_cell.length_a   1.000
_cell.length_b   1.000
_cell.length_c   1.000
_cell.angle_alpha   90.00
_cell.angle_beta   90.00
_cell.angle_gamma   90.00
#
_symmetry.space_group_name_H-M   'P 1'
#
loop_
_entity.id
_entity.type
_entity.pdbx_description
1 polymer ?
#
loop_
_entity_poly.entity_id
_entity_poly.type
_entity_poly.pdbx_seq_one_letter_code
_entity_poly.pdbx_strand_id
1 'polypeptide(L)'
;MAIPRLLRPSVLLRRNALYKGLFGGSRGWLAVGAVIWGRKFVKRTFGRNEEIIATEKLTKGQFLRIDAIRPPSRRELRASRRVR
;
A
#
# COMPACT_ATOMS: atom_id res chain seq x y z
N MET A 1 17.30 28.75 -2.70
CA MET A 1 17.89 27.85 -3.73
C MET A 1 17.08 26.57 -3.83
N ALA A 2 16.29 26.40 -4.90
CA ALA A 2 15.55 25.17 -5.15
C ALA A 2 16.51 24.14 -5.75
N ILE A 3 16.84 23.09 -5.00
CA ILE A 3 17.64 21.96 -5.52
C ILE A 3 16.85 21.32 -6.67
N PRO A 4 17.41 21.23 -7.89
CA PRO A 4 16.76 20.60 -9.03
C PRO A 4 16.24 19.21 -8.63
N ARG A 5 14.97 18.90 -8.91
CA ARG A 5 14.34 17.61 -8.56
C ARG A 5 15.11 16.40 -9.09
N LEU A 6 15.95 16.60 -10.11
CA LEU A 6 16.85 15.64 -10.74
C LEU A 6 18.03 15.20 -9.86
N LEU A 7 18.45 16.03 -8.89
CA LEU A 7 19.55 15.74 -7.97
C LEU A 7 19.09 15.16 -6.63
N ARG A 8 17.80 14.84 -6.50
CA ARG A 8 17.32 14.16 -5.29
C ARG A 8 17.92 12.75 -5.24
N PRO A 9 18.68 12.40 -4.19
CA PRO A 9 19.35 11.10 -4.08
C PRO A 9 18.36 9.93 -4.25
N SER A 10 17.12 10.11 -3.77
CA SER A 10 16.04 9.13 -3.90
C SER A 10 15.60 8.84 -5.35
N VAL A 11 15.69 9.82 -6.25
CA VAL A 11 15.35 9.65 -7.67
C VAL A 11 16.44 8.86 -8.38
N LEU A 12 17.71 9.16 -8.08
CA LEU A 12 18.87 8.43 -8.61
C LEU A 12 18.88 6.98 -8.11
N LEU A 13 18.60 6.76 -6.83
CA LEU A 13 18.53 5.42 -6.24
C LEU A 13 17.44 4.57 -6.90
N ARG A 14 16.26 5.17 -7.15
CA ARG A 14 15.13 4.47 -7.77
C ARG A 14 15.38 4.14 -9.24
N ARG A 15 16.03 5.05 -9.98
CA ARG A 15 16.44 4.83 -11.37
C ARG A 15 17.46 3.70 -11.46
N ASN A 16 18.52 3.73 -10.63
CA ASN A 16 19.55 2.71 -10.63
C ASN A 16 19.00 1.34 -10.19
N ALA A 17 18.11 1.29 -9.20
CA ALA A 17 17.48 0.04 -8.79
C ALA A 17 16.64 -0.61 -9.91
N LEU A 18 15.93 0.18 -10.72
CA LEU A 18 15.16 -0.34 -11.86
C LEU A 18 16.08 -0.76 -13.01
N TYR A 19 16.95 0.13 -13.48
CA TYR A 19 17.78 -0.11 -14.67
C TYR A 19 18.89 -1.13 -14.42
N LYS A 20 19.57 -1.08 -13.26
CA LYS A 20 20.67 -2.01 -12.94
C LYS A 20 20.20 -3.28 -12.23
N GLY A 21 19.12 -3.19 -11.44
CA GLY A 21 18.57 -4.33 -10.72
C GLY A 21 17.58 -5.12 -11.57
N LEU A 22 16.37 -4.58 -11.74
CA LEU A 22 15.25 -5.29 -12.37
C LEU A 22 15.50 -5.61 -13.85
N PHE A 23 16.09 -4.68 -14.61
CA PHE A 23 16.41 -4.87 -16.03
C PHE A 23 17.87 -5.25 -16.30
N GLY A 24 18.76 -5.08 -15.31
CA GLY A 24 20.21 -5.30 -15.45
C GLY A 24 20.75 -6.54 -14.74
N GLY A 25 19.90 -7.34 -14.08
CA GLY A 25 20.28 -8.61 -13.44
C GLY A 25 21.14 -8.50 -12.17
N SER A 26 21.49 -7.29 -11.72
CA SER A 26 22.32 -7.11 -10.53
C SER A 26 21.55 -7.42 -9.25
N ARG A 27 21.94 -8.51 -8.56
CA ARG A 27 21.34 -8.96 -7.29
C ARG A 27 21.35 -7.89 -6.19
N GLY A 28 22.41 -7.07 -6.12
CA GLY A 28 22.52 -5.99 -5.13
C GLY A 28 21.50 -4.87 -5.35
N TRP A 29 21.33 -4.42 -6.59
CA TRP A 29 20.32 -3.40 -6.94
C TRP A 29 18.89 -3.93 -6.84
N LEU A 30 18.69 -5.23 -7.09
CA LEU A 30 17.41 -5.92 -6.85
C LEU A 30 17.05 -5.92 -5.37
N ALA A 31 17.99 -6.24 -4.47
CA ALA A 31 17.78 -6.20 -3.02
C ALA A 31 17.42 -4.79 -2.53
N VAL A 32 18.11 -3.75 -3.02
CA VAL A 32 17.77 -2.35 -2.71
C VAL A 32 16.36 -2.00 -3.18
N GLY A 33 15.98 -2.42 -4.40
CA GLY A 33 14.61 -2.26 -4.91
C GLY A 33 13.57 -2.96 -4.04
N ALA A 34 13.85 -4.20 -3.64
CA ALA A 34 12.99 -5.01 -2.78
C ALA A 34 12.80 -4.39 -1.40
N VAL A 35 13.83 -3.79 -0.79
CA VAL A 35 13.67 -3.10 0.51
C VAL A 35 12.81 -1.84 0.38
N ILE A 36 13.04 -1.03 -0.66
CA ILE A 36 12.31 0.23 -0.87
C ILE A 36 10.82 -0.02 -1.16
N TRP A 37 10.50 -1.04 -1.98
CA TRP A 37 9.13 -1.31 -2.42
C TRP A 37 8.44 -2.40 -1.61
N GLY A 38 9.20 -3.34 -1.06
CA GLY A 38 8.71 -4.50 -0.32
C GLY A 38 7.90 -4.10 0.89
N ARG A 39 8.36 -3.15 1.71
CA ARG A 39 7.57 -2.69 2.88
C ARG A 39 6.18 -2.17 2.48
N LYS A 40 6.10 -1.45 1.36
CA LYS A 40 4.83 -0.89 0.86
C LYS A 40 3.94 -1.97 0.26
N PHE A 41 4.54 -2.96 -0.40
CA PHE A 41 3.84 -4.11 -0.94
C PHE A 41 3.27 -4.98 0.19
N VAL A 42 4.09 -5.36 1.17
CA VAL A 42 3.69 -6.12 2.37
C VAL A 42 2.57 -5.42 3.12
N LYS A 43 2.68 -4.11 3.40
CA LYS A 43 1.59 -3.36 4.05
C LYS A 43 0.30 -3.34 3.23
N ARG A 44 0.38 -3.40 1.89
CA ARG A 44 -0.79 -3.35 1.01
C ARG A 44 -1.46 -4.73 0.89
N THR A 45 -0.70 -5.81 0.94
CA THR A 45 -1.22 -7.18 0.81
C THR A 45 -1.59 -7.79 2.15
N PHE A 46 -0.72 -7.67 3.16
CA PHE A 46 -0.93 -8.24 4.51
C PHE A 46 -1.60 -7.27 5.50
N GLY A 47 -1.78 -6.00 5.15
CA GLY A 47 -2.46 -5.02 6.03
C GLY A 47 -3.99 -5.13 6.05
N ARG A 48 -4.58 -6.02 5.24
CA ARG A 48 -6.00 -6.36 5.32
C ARG A 48 -6.15 -7.46 6.38
N ASN A 49 -6.20 -7.06 7.64
CA ASN A 49 -6.64 -7.95 8.71
C ASN A 49 -8.15 -8.16 8.53
N GLU A 50 -8.53 -9.24 7.85
CA GLU A 50 -9.89 -9.74 7.89
C GLU A 50 -10.09 -10.36 9.28
N GLU A 51 -10.78 -9.62 10.15
CA GLU A 51 -11.13 -10.08 11.48
C GLU A 51 -12.52 -10.70 11.45
N ILE A 52 -12.64 -11.94 11.92
CA ILE A 52 -13.94 -12.61 12.07
C ILE A 52 -14.60 -12.00 13.30
N ILE A 53 -15.45 -10.98 13.07
CA ILE A 53 -16.16 -10.26 14.13
C ILE A 53 -17.18 -11.17 14.84
N ALA A 54 -17.86 -12.04 14.08
CA ALA A 54 -18.83 -13.00 14.62
C ALA A 54 -19.08 -14.15 13.65
N THR A 55 -19.41 -15.32 14.21
CA THR A 55 -19.86 -16.50 13.46
C THR A 55 -21.21 -16.89 14.02
N GLU A 56 -22.27 -16.75 13.21
CA GLU A 56 -23.64 -17.06 13.63
C GLU A 56 -24.32 -17.98 12.61
N LYS A 57 -25.11 -18.94 13.10
CA LYS A 57 -25.84 -19.89 12.26
C LYS A 57 -27.22 -19.33 11.95
N LEU A 58 -27.47 -18.99 10.67
CA LEU A 58 -28.76 -18.49 10.22
C LEU A 58 -29.86 -19.57 10.38
N THR A 59 -30.99 -19.17 10.97
CA THR A 59 -32.20 -19.99 11.09
C THR A 59 -33.23 -19.64 10.01
N LYS A 60 -34.27 -20.47 9.84
CA LYS A 60 -35.30 -20.26 8.81
C LYS A 60 -36.00 -18.91 9.02
N GLY A 61 -36.05 -18.09 7.98
CA GLY A 61 -36.65 -16.75 8.02
C GLY A 61 -35.65 -15.61 8.30
N GLN A 62 -34.40 -15.91 8.62
CA GLN A 62 -33.33 -14.92 8.73
C GLN A 62 -32.55 -14.77 7.43
N PHE A 63 -32.02 -13.57 7.17
CA PHE A 63 -31.20 -13.27 6.00
C PHE A 63 -30.01 -12.40 6.40
N LEU A 64 -28.85 -12.70 5.78
CA LEU A 64 -27.64 -11.90 5.91
C LEU A 64 -27.57 -10.93 4.74
N ARG A 65 -27.44 -9.63 5.04
CA ARG A 65 -27.19 -8.60 4.05
C ARG A 65 -25.72 -8.20 4.11
N ILE A 66 -25.00 -8.45 3.03
CA ILE A 66 -23.59 -8.07 2.88
C ILE A 66 -23.55 -6.84 1.98
N ASP A 67 -23.22 -5.68 2.55
CA ASP A 67 -23.00 -4.45 1.80
C ASP A 67 -21.49 -4.17 1.70
N ALA A 68 -21.01 -3.93 0.49
CA ALA A 68 -19.62 -3.52 0.26
C ALA A 68 -19.47 -2.03 0.60
N ILE A 69 -18.95 -1.74 1.80
CA ILE A 69 -18.61 -0.38 2.19
C ILE A 69 -17.41 0.06 1.34
N ARG A 70 -17.59 1.13 0.53
CA ARG A 70 -16.47 1.71 -0.21
C ARG A 70 -15.48 2.30 0.78
N PRO A 71 -14.17 1.99 0.64
CA PRO A 71 -13.17 2.62 1.49
C PRO A 71 -13.21 4.15 1.27
N PRO A 72 -13.12 4.95 2.34
CA PRO A 72 -13.24 6.40 2.24
C PRO A 72 -12.15 6.97 1.32
N SER A 73 -12.54 7.92 0.47
CA SER A 73 -11.61 8.56 -0.46
C SER A 73 -10.56 9.36 0.30
N ARG A 74 -9.40 9.63 -0.32
CA ARG A 74 -8.35 10.47 0.29
C ARG A 74 -8.85 11.86 0.70
N ARG A 75 -9.91 12.36 0.05
CA ARG A 75 -10.54 13.64 0.35
C ARG A 75 -11.40 13.55 1.62
N GLU A 76 -12.18 12.48 1.76
CA GLU A 76 -12.98 12.19 2.96
C GLU A 76 -12.11 11.94 4.19
N LEU A 77 -10.99 11.20 4.05
CA LEU A 77 -10.03 10.99 5.13
C LEU A 77 -9.38 12.29 5.65
N ARG A 78 -9.29 13.32 4.79
CA ARG A 78 -8.79 14.64 5.19
C ARG A 78 -9.87 15.47 5.86
N ALA A 79 -11.11 15.32 5.45
CA ALA A 79 -12.25 15.99 6.08
C ALA A 79 -12.49 15.45 7.50
N SER A 80 -12.48 14.13 7.70
CA SER A 80 -12.67 13.53 9.02
C SER A 80 -11.59 13.91 10.04
N ARG A 81 -10.36 14.16 9.57
CA ARG A 81 -9.26 14.67 10.41
C ARG A 81 -9.38 16.14 10.81
N ARG A 82 -10.19 16.94 10.13
CA ARG A 82 -10.42 18.35 10.45
C ARG A 82 -11.57 18.56 11.43
N VAL A 83 -12.43 17.56 11.57
CA VAL A 83 -13.60 17.58 12.46
C VAL A 83 -13.26 17.02 13.85
N ARG A 84 -12.09 16.40 14.01
CA ARG A 84 -11.56 15.92 15.28
C ARG A 84 -10.59 16.93 15.89
#